data_AF-A0A376TUA6-F1
#
_entry.id   AF-A0A376TUA6-F1
#
_cell.length_a   1.000
_cell.length_b   1.000
_cell.length_c   1.000
_cell.angle_alpha   90.00
_cell.angle_beta   90.00
_cell.angle_gamma   90.00
#
_symmetry.space_group_name_H-M   'P 1'
#
loop_
_entity.id
_entity.type
_entity.pdbx_description
1 polymer ?
#
loop_
_entity_poly.entity_id
_entity_poly.type
_entity_poly.pdbx_seq_one_letter_code
_entity_poly.pdbx_strand_id
1 'polypeptide(L)'
;MPSQCIACGACACACPANALTIQTDDQQNSRTWQLYLGRCIYCGRCEEVCPTRAIQLTNNFELTVTNKADLYTARRSIYNVAAVRNARLPAKNRRTGC
;
A
#
# COMPACT_ATOMS: atom_id res chain seq x y z
N MET A 1 7.94 2.37 6.10
CA MET A 1 7.58 1.23 5.23
C MET A 1 8.72 0.22 5.26
N PRO A 2 8.54 -0.94 5.89
CA PRO A 2 9.57 -1.97 5.99
C PRO A 2 9.96 -2.52 4.60
N SER A 3 11.19 -3.02 4.52
CA SER A 3 11.84 -3.64 3.35
C SER A 3 11.15 -4.88 2.79
N GLN A 4 10.02 -5.31 3.38
CA GLN A 4 9.32 -6.55 3.06
C GLN A 4 8.13 -6.36 2.12
N CYS A 5 7.80 -5.12 1.72
CA CYS A 5 6.71 -4.87 0.80
C CYS A 5 7.07 -5.35 -0.61
N ILE A 6 6.22 -6.19 -1.19
CA ILE A 6 6.36 -6.74 -2.55
C ILE A 6 5.44 -6.08 -3.58
N ALA A 7 4.83 -4.93 -3.26
CA ALA A 7 3.91 -4.21 -4.15
C ALA A 7 2.81 -5.08 -4.80
N CYS A 8 2.21 -5.99 -4.01
CA CYS A 8 1.21 -6.94 -4.50
C CYS A 8 -0.20 -6.34 -4.71
N GLY A 9 -0.54 -5.21 -4.09
CA GLY A 9 -1.87 -4.58 -4.23
C GLY A 9 -2.94 -5.06 -3.26
N ALA A 10 -2.69 -6.11 -2.46
CA ALA A 10 -3.68 -6.66 -1.54
C ALA A 10 -4.26 -5.61 -0.57
N CYS A 11 -3.40 -4.74 -0.01
CA CYS A 11 -3.82 -3.70 0.92
C CYS A 11 -4.67 -2.60 0.27
N ALA A 12 -4.43 -2.27 -1.01
CA ALA A 12 -5.23 -1.31 -1.74
C ALA A 12 -6.64 -1.88 -2.03
N CYS A 13 -6.70 -3.13 -2.48
CA CYS A 13 -7.97 -3.84 -2.74
C CYS A 13 -8.80 -4.02 -1.46
N ALA A 14 -8.18 -4.31 -0.32
CA ALA A 14 -8.88 -4.49 0.95
C ALA A 14 -9.30 -3.17 1.62
N CYS A 15 -8.91 -2.00 1.10
CA CYS A 15 -9.15 -0.71 1.74
C CYS A 15 -10.57 -0.21 1.44
N PRO A 16 -11.50 -0.18 2.42
CA PRO A 16 -12.89 0.23 2.16
C PRO A 16 -13.01 1.73 1.82
N ALA A 17 -12.06 2.55 2.30
CA ALA A 17 -12.06 3.99 2.08
C ALA A 17 -11.23 4.44 0.87
N ASN A 18 -10.64 3.50 0.12
CA ASN A 18 -9.74 3.79 -1.01
C ASN A 18 -8.64 4.81 -0.65
N ALA A 19 -8.09 4.70 0.57
CA ALA A 19 -7.01 5.55 1.06
C ALA A 19 -5.64 5.14 0.49
N LEU A 20 -5.55 3.93 -0.05
CA LEU A 20 -4.34 3.31 -0.58
C LEU A 20 -4.43 3.18 -2.10
N THR A 21 -3.38 3.60 -2.80
CA THR A 21 -3.30 3.48 -4.26
C THR A 21 -2.02 2.76 -4.67
N ILE A 22 -2.15 1.90 -5.69
CA ILE A 22 -1.02 1.33 -6.42
C ILE A 22 -1.15 1.72 -7.88
N GLN A 23 -0.14 2.41 -8.40
CA GLN A 23 -0.04 2.75 -9.81
C GLN A 23 1.07 1.91 -10.44
N THR A 24 0.77 1.22 -11.54
CA THR A 24 1.78 0.50 -12.32
C THR A 24 2.16 1.38 -13.52
N ASP A 25 3.45 1.59 -13.69
CA ASP A 25 4.04 2.23 -14.87
C ASP A 25 4.73 1.14 -15.68
N ASP A 26 4.13 0.78 -16.82
CA ASP A 26 4.64 -0.25 -17.72
C ASP A 26 5.90 0.21 -18.48
N GLN A 27 6.05 1.51 -18.73
CA GLN A 27 7.20 2.07 -19.44
C GLN A 27 8.46 2.00 -18.58
N GLN A 28 8.30 2.32 -17.29
CA GLN A 28 9.40 2.30 -16.32
C GLN A 28 9.50 0.97 -15.57
N ASN A 29 8.63 0.01 -15.92
CA ASN A 29 8.47 -1.27 -15.23
C ASN A 29 8.49 -1.06 -13.70
N SER A 30 7.72 -0.09 -13.22
CA SER A 30 7.68 0.31 -11.81
C SER A 30 6.27 0.29 -11.23
N ARG A 31 6.16 0.13 -9.92
CA ARG A 31 4.91 0.27 -9.16
C ARG A 31 5.10 1.31 -8.08
N THR A 32 4.24 2.31 -8.07
CA THR A 32 4.18 3.29 -6.99
C THR A 32 3.09 2.88 -6.02
N TRP A 33 3.43 2.82 -4.73
CA TRP A 33 2.47 2.73 -3.64
C TRP A 33 2.36 4.06 -2.90
N GLN A 34 1.13 4.49 -2.60
CA GLN A 34 0.86 5.74 -1.87
C GLN A 34 -0.33 5.58 -0.91
N LEU A 35 -0.20 6.17 0.28
CA LEU A 35 -1.26 6.25 1.30
C LEU A 35 -1.65 7.72 1.50
N TYR A 36 -2.95 7.97 1.55
CA TYR A 36 -3.53 9.25 1.93
C TYR A 36 -4.24 9.14 3.28
N LEU A 37 -3.62 9.69 4.33
CA LEU A 37 -4.12 9.64 5.71
C LEU A 37 -5.46 10.37 5.85
N GLY A 38 -5.71 11.41 5.04
CA GLY A 38 -6.98 12.14 5.05
C GLY A 38 -8.21 11.34 4.63
N ARG A 39 -8.04 10.16 4.00
CA ARG A 39 -9.12 9.22 3.70
C ARG A 39 -9.08 7.96 4.56
N CYS A 40 -8.00 7.73 5.28
CA CYS A 40 -7.84 6.52 6.06
C CYS A 40 -8.78 6.54 7.27
N ILE A 41 -9.59 5.49 7.42
CA ILE A 41 -10.48 5.30 8.58
C ILE A 41 -9.85 4.41 9.67
N TYR A 42 -8.55 4.11 9.55
CA TYR A 42 -7.77 3.35 10.53
C TYR A 42 -8.36 1.98 10.91
N CYS A 43 -9.01 1.30 9.95
CA CYS A 43 -9.71 0.03 10.21
C CYS A 43 -8.84 -1.23 10.33
N GLY A 44 -7.52 -1.16 10.13
CA GLY A 44 -6.60 -2.31 10.26
C GLY A 44 -6.62 -3.36 9.14
N ARG A 45 -7.61 -3.37 8.24
CA ARG A 45 -7.72 -4.37 7.15
C ARG A 45 -6.48 -4.52 6.27
N CYS A 46 -5.76 -3.42 6.04
CA CYS A 46 -4.55 -3.43 5.23
C CYS A 46 -3.40 -4.23 5.87
N GLU A 47 -3.34 -4.28 7.19
CA GLU A 47 -2.38 -5.07 7.97
C GLU A 47 -2.76 -6.57 7.92
N GLU A 48 -4.04 -6.88 8.14
CA GLU A 48 -4.56 -8.26 8.13
C GLU A 48 -4.34 -8.97 6.79
N VAL A 49 -4.57 -8.26 5.68
CA VAL A 49 -4.45 -8.83 4.33
C VAL A 49 -2.99 -8.91 3.85
N CYS A 50 -2.05 -8.28 4.54
CA CYS A 50 -0.68 -8.17 4.06
C CYS A 50 0.07 -9.51 4.23
N PRO A 51 0.45 -10.20 3.14
CA PRO A 51 1.07 -11.53 3.24
C PRO A 51 2.48 -11.49 3.85
N THR A 52 3.18 -10.37 3.71
CA THR A 52 4.53 -10.16 4.24
C THR A 52 4.54 -9.29 5.50
N ARG A 53 3.36 -8.90 6.02
CA ARG A 53 3.21 -7.98 7.16
C ARG A 53 4.01 -6.69 7.02
N ALA A 54 4.14 -6.21 5.78
CA ALA A 54 4.89 -5.01 5.44
C ALA A 54 4.17 -3.70 5.77
N ILE A 55 2.90 -3.75 6.17
CA ILE A 55 2.15 -2.59 6.66
C ILE A 55 1.54 -2.97 8.00
N GLN A 56 1.63 -2.05 8.96
CA GLN A 56 1.14 -2.20 10.32
C GLN A 56 0.51 -0.89 10.75
N LEU A 57 -0.60 -0.99 11.49
CA LEU A 57 -1.22 0.16 12.11
C LEU A 57 -0.50 0.46 13.43
N THR A 58 0.08 1.66 13.52
CA THR A 58 0.76 2.12 14.74
C THR A 58 -0.21 2.85 15.65
N ASN A 59 0.11 2.96 16.94
CA ASN A 59 -0.66 3.74 17.91
C ASN A 59 -0.38 5.25 17.86
N ASN A 60 0.30 5.75 16.84
CA ASN A 60 0.56 7.18 16.67
C ASN A 60 -0.73 7.89 16.25
N PHE A 61 -1.25 8.76 17.11
CA PHE A 61 -2.47 9.54 16.87
C PHE A 61 -2.21 11.02 16.62
N GLU A 62 -1.02 11.52 16.96
CA GLU A 62 -0.60 12.93 16.78
C GLU A 62 -0.18 13.20 15.33
N LEU A 63 -1.13 13.08 14.39
CA LEU A 63 -0.90 13.21 12.94
C LEU A 63 -1.40 14.53 12.36
N THR A 64 -1.62 15.54 13.20
CA THR A 64 -2.08 16.87 12.78
C THR A 64 -1.07 17.51 11.83
N VAL A 65 -1.55 18.04 10.71
CA VAL A 65 -0.74 18.75 9.74
C VAL A 65 -1.38 20.08 9.36
N THR A 66 -0.57 21.05 8.97
CA THR A 66 -1.03 22.39 8.56
C THR A 66 -1.47 22.42 7.09
N ASN A 67 -0.85 21.59 6.23
CA ASN A 67 -1.19 21.53 4.82
C ASN A 67 -1.82 20.19 4.44
N LYS A 68 -2.79 20.22 3.54
CA LYS A 68 -3.45 19.00 3.01
C LYS A 68 -2.48 18.06 2.31
N ALA A 69 -1.42 18.59 1.70
CA ALA A 69 -0.40 17.79 1.00
C ALA A 69 0.36 16.86 1.95
N ASP A 70 0.50 17.25 3.22
CA ASP A 70 1.25 16.50 4.24
C ASP A 70 0.47 15.29 4.76
N LEU A 71 -0.83 15.19 4.42
CA LEU A 71 -1.64 14.00 4.70
C LEU A 71 -1.30 12.81 3.79
N TYR A 72 -0.56 13.04 2.70
CA TYR A 72 0.04 11.92 1.98
C TYR A 72 1.22 11.40 2.81
N THR A 73 1.35 10.08 2.92
CA THR A 73 2.53 9.48 3.54
C THR A 73 3.79 10.07 2.92
N ALA A 74 4.69 10.58 3.76
CA ALA A 74 5.91 11.27 3.37
C ALA A 74 6.83 10.43 2.45
N ARG A 75 6.66 9.11 2.43
CA ARG A 75 7.48 8.17 1.65
C ARG A 75 6.67 7.47 0.56
N ARG A 76 6.51 8.14 -0.59
CA ARG A 76 6.06 7.50 -1.84
C ARG A 76 7.07 6.40 -2.19
N SER A 77 6.61 5.15 -2.22
CA SER A 77 7.49 4.00 -2.41
C SER A 77 7.36 3.47 -3.83
N ILE A 78 8.47 3.49 -4.58
CA ILE A 78 8.57 3.02 -5.96
C ILE A 78 9.26 1.66 -5.95
N TYR A 79 8.63 0.66 -6.56
CA TYR A 79 9.10 -0.73 -6.63
C TYR A 79 9.32 -1.11 -8.10
N ASN A 80 10.37 -1.86 -8.41
CA ASN A 80 10.56 -2.40 -9.77
C ASN A 80 9.69 -3.65 -9.96
N VAL A 81 8.87 -3.68 -11.01
CA VAL A 81 7.91 -4.77 -11.31
C VAL A 81 8.63 -6.09 -11.60
N ALA A 82 9.88 -6.06 -12.06
CA ALA A 82 10.69 -7.26 -12.29
C ALA A 82 10.92 -8.07 -11.00
N ALA A 83 11.02 -7.41 -9.84
CA ALA A 83 11.18 -8.06 -8.55
C ALA A 83 9.86 -8.67 -8.02
N VAL A 84 8.71 -8.19 -8.50
CA VAL A 84 7.38 -8.55 -7.98
C VAL A 84 6.80 -9.79 -8.65
N ARG A 85 7.21 -10.11 -9.89
CA ARG A 85 6.66 -11.21 -10.70
C ARG A 85 6.83 -12.61 -10.10
N ASN A 86 7.82 -12.82 -9.23
CA ASN A 86 8.16 -14.13 -8.66
C ASN A 86 7.74 -14.34 -7.20
N ALA A 87 7.07 -13.36 -6.57
CA ALA A 87 6.56 -13.57 -5.21
C ALA A 87 5.41 -14.60 -5.27
N ARG A 88 5.59 -15.73 -4.59
CA ARG A 88 4.62 -16.84 -4.49
C ARG A 88 3.36 -16.37 -3.76
N LEU A 89 2.49 -15.65 -4.47
CA LEU A 89 1.24 -15.13 -3.94
C LEU A 89 0.32 -16.33 -3.60
N PRO A 90 -0.27 -16.36 -2.38
CA PRO A 90 -1.27 -17.36 -2.05
C PRO A 90 -2.42 -17.29 -3.06
N ALA A 91 -2.92 -18.47 -3.48
CA ALA A 91 -3.81 -18.63 -4.63
C ALA A 91 -5.08 -17.76 -4.63
N LYS A 92 -5.50 -17.24 -3.46
CA LYS A 92 -6.65 -16.34 -3.31
C LYS A 92 -6.46 -14.93 -3.89
N ASN A 93 -5.24 -14.52 -4.24
CA ASN A 93 -4.94 -13.17 -4.77
C ASN A 93 -4.43 -13.19 -6.23
N ARG A 94 -4.63 -14.29 -6.97
CA ARG A 94 -4.15 -14.43 -8.36
C ARG A 94 -5.06 -13.81 -9.42
N ARG A 95 -6.25 -13.32 -9.08
CA ARG A 95 -7.26 -12.92 -10.07
C ARG A 95 -8.05 -11.65 -9.82
N THR A 96 -7.85 -10.94 -8.72
CA THR A 96 -8.61 -9.72 -8.46
C THR A 96 -7.74 -8.51 -8.74
N GLY A 97 -7.87 -8.01 -9.97
CA GLY A 97 -8.08 -6.58 -10.08
C GLY A 97 -9.16 -6.20 -9.07
N CYS A 98 -8.86 -5.20 -8.25
CA CYS A 98 -9.95 -4.45 -7.65
C CYS A 98 -10.71 -3.74 -8.76
#